data_AF-A0A3E1RFU3-F1
#
_entry.id   AF-A0A3E1RFU3-F1
#
_cell.length_a   1.000
_cell.length_b   1.000
_cell.length_c   1.000
_cell.angle_alpha   90.00
_cell.angle_beta   90.00
_cell.angle_gamma   90.00
#
_symmetry.space_group_name_H-M   'P 1'
#
loop_
_entity.id
_entity.type
_entity.pdbx_description
1 polymer ?
#
loop_
_entity_poly.entity_id
_entity_poly.type
_entity_poly.pdbx_seq_one_letter_code
_entity_poly.pdbx_strand_id
1 'polypeptide(L)'
;MIADFDTVLATNVADTNGGTGSVSATPPAGGGAGSAYALLRSGGQSYALGLLQTTAVPFTATRKTISARVYSPTAGIPMVLKLENRASAGAISTGDTQANEAVVVGWQTLTWTLNADLTKTYDLIVLLPNLNTVDVAPGKTYYFDDITLNAAASPTPTPTPTPTPTPTNLVANGDFTSAAADANWYGNAKNVQTTSGNSYNEANVATAGNAYDVNLSYKVSIPTSGVSYKLRFKVSSNRARTMLAGIGQQGAPYGAVVQTVNLTTTQQTIELSLTSNFADTNSRVIFDMGADTGQVVIDDVELVLNTTPAPTPTPAPSGGPTAAASVPTALAGNVKSIFSDTYTSVTVDEWGPDWGVSSSRITDGAIAGNNYKTIDVSAGKTFAGISFVSNKFDATTYATFNMDYWIDTPILAGQVISIKLSNHNGTGETSAVESTVTSITGGSWQRISIPLNSFTQAATSLSRNNIAQVILTASRADGAQPVKIYMDNLYFGK
;
A
#
# COMPACT_ATOMS: atom_id res chain seq x y z
N MET A 1 30.00 3.52 15.83
CA MET A 1 30.67 4.01 14.62
C MET A 1 31.63 2.94 14.14
N ILE A 2 31.65 2.67 12.84
CA ILE A 2 32.58 1.74 12.17
C ILE A 2 33.70 2.55 11.50
N ALA A 3 33.36 3.64 10.81
CA ALA A 3 34.31 4.53 10.14
C ALA A 3 33.76 5.96 10.05
N ASP A 4 34.60 6.93 10.40
CA ASP A 4 34.38 8.38 10.25
C ASP A 4 35.28 9.02 9.17
N PHE A 5 36.20 8.23 8.60
CA PHE A 5 37.23 8.63 7.63
C PHE A 5 38.17 9.77 8.02
N ASP A 6 37.97 10.43 9.15
CA ASP A 6 38.91 11.36 9.77
C ASP A 6 40.11 10.65 10.40
N THR A 7 39.87 9.44 10.92
CA THR A 7 40.90 8.64 11.61
C THR A 7 41.24 7.34 10.88
N VAL A 8 40.51 7.03 9.81
CA VAL A 8 40.71 5.82 9.01
C VAL A 8 41.99 5.95 8.19
N LEU A 9 42.89 4.98 8.34
CA LEU A 9 44.12 4.93 7.53
C LEU A 9 43.77 4.64 6.06
N ALA A 10 44.47 5.31 5.14
CA ALA A 10 44.28 5.09 3.70
C ALA A 10 44.48 3.62 3.27
N THR A 11 45.26 2.84 4.03
CA THR A 11 45.46 1.40 3.82
C THR A 11 44.21 0.54 4.07
N ASN A 12 43.21 1.08 4.77
CA ASN A 12 41.98 0.38 5.11
C ASN A 12 40.90 0.55 4.04
N VAL A 13 41.09 1.46 3.08
CA VAL A 13 40.17 1.61 1.95
C VAL A 13 40.82 1.09 0.68
N ALA A 14 40.01 0.50 -0.19
CA ALA A 14 40.43 0.06 -1.51
C ALA A 14 39.26 0.21 -2.48
N ASP A 15 39.49 -0.11 -3.75
CA ASP A 15 38.49 -0.13 -4.80
C ASP A 15 38.85 -1.23 -5.80
N THR A 16 37.86 -1.67 -6.58
CA THR A 16 38.09 -2.64 -7.65
C THR A 16 37.10 -2.41 -8.81
N ASN A 17 37.28 -3.17 -9.89
CA ASN A 17 36.32 -3.26 -11.00
C ASN A 17 36.06 -1.94 -11.73
N GLY A 18 37.03 -1.03 -11.72
CA GLY A 18 36.96 0.28 -12.37
C GLY A 18 36.38 1.41 -11.51
N GLY A 19 36.26 1.18 -10.19
CA GLY A 19 36.19 2.27 -9.23
C GLY A 19 37.56 2.93 -9.04
N THR A 20 37.59 4.10 -8.42
CA THR A 20 38.81 4.72 -7.90
C THR A 20 38.47 5.33 -6.55
N GLY A 21 38.92 4.68 -5.48
CA GLY A 21 38.55 4.95 -4.10
C GLY A 21 39.67 5.64 -3.34
N SER A 22 39.34 6.66 -2.54
CA SER A 22 40.31 7.32 -1.67
C SER A 22 39.62 8.02 -0.50
N VAL A 23 40.34 8.24 0.60
CA VAL A 23 39.90 9.17 1.64
C VAL A 23 40.14 10.60 1.14
N SER A 24 39.07 11.37 1.01
CA SER A 24 39.10 12.75 0.53
C SER A 24 38.98 13.71 1.71
N ALA A 25 40.02 14.53 1.94
CA ALA A 25 40.05 15.56 2.98
C ALA A 25 39.18 16.80 2.68
N THR A 26 38.66 16.91 1.45
CA THR A 26 37.82 18.03 1.01
C THR A 26 36.56 17.51 0.30
N PRO A 27 35.67 16.79 1.00
CA PRO A 27 34.41 16.33 0.41
C PRO A 27 33.47 17.52 0.08
N PRO A 28 32.42 17.31 -0.73
CA PRO A 28 31.43 18.35 -1.01
C PRO A 28 30.84 18.95 0.26
N ALA A 29 30.62 20.28 0.27
CA ALA A 29 30.06 20.99 1.41
C ALA A 29 28.70 20.38 1.84
N GLY A 30 28.45 20.38 3.16
CA GLY A 30 27.24 19.81 3.75
C GLY A 30 27.38 18.37 4.25
N GLY A 31 28.55 17.75 4.08
CA GLY A 31 28.82 16.37 4.49
C GLY A 31 29.25 16.16 5.94
N GLY A 32 29.31 17.22 6.75
CA GLY A 32 29.96 17.21 8.06
C GLY A 32 31.27 17.98 8.07
N ALA A 33 31.97 17.95 9.20
CA ALA A 33 33.35 18.41 9.31
C ALA A 33 34.25 17.19 9.17
N GLY A 34 35.25 17.23 8.29
CA GLY A 34 36.22 16.13 8.16
C GLY A 34 36.39 15.57 6.75
N SER A 35 37.04 14.42 6.70
CA SER A 35 37.29 13.62 5.49
C SER A 35 36.14 12.65 5.23
N ALA A 36 35.96 12.22 3.98
CA ALA A 36 35.01 11.17 3.62
C ALA A 36 35.64 10.21 2.62
N TYR A 37 35.16 8.96 2.55
CA TYR A 37 35.55 8.07 1.47
C TYR A 37 34.91 8.48 0.16
N ALA A 38 35.72 8.83 -0.83
CA ALA A 38 35.32 9.16 -2.18
C ALA A 38 35.53 7.97 -3.10
N LEU A 39 34.50 7.57 -3.84
CA LEU A 39 34.57 6.57 -4.90
C LEU A 39 34.17 7.20 -6.23
N LEU A 40 35.16 7.45 -7.09
CA LEU A 40 34.92 7.84 -8.48
C LEU A 40 34.61 6.60 -9.30
N ARG A 41 33.49 6.63 -10.02
CA ARG A 41 33.13 5.67 -11.07
C ARG A 41 33.20 6.39 -12.41
N SER A 42 34.15 6.03 -13.25
CA SER A 42 34.39 6.67 -14.56
C SER A 42 34.78 5.61 -15.59
N GLY A 43 33.77 5.04 -16.23
CA GLY A 43 33.90 3.78 -16.97
C GLY A 43 33.93 2.57 -16.02
N GLY A 44 34.60 1.49 -16.44
CA GLY A 44 34.72 0.27 -15.65
C GLY A 44 33.53 -0.68 -15.78
N GLN A 45 33.35 -1.52 -14.77
CA GLN A 45 32.25 -2.50 -14.73
C GLN A 45 30.99 -1.88 -14.12
N SER A 46 29.83 -2.44 -14.43
CA SER A 46 28.54 -2.01 -13.86
C SER A 46 28.45 -2.22 -12.33
N TYR A 47 29.39 -2.98 -11.76
CA TYR A 47 29.57 -3.28 -10.35
C TYR A 47 30.90 -2.74 -9.77
N ALA A 48 31.45 -1.66 -10.35
CA ALA A 48 32.59 -0.94 -9.77
C ALA A 48 32.35 -0.63 -8.28
N LEU A 49 33.31 -0.92 -7.41
CA LEU A 49 33.03 -0.95 -5.98
C LEU A 49 34.14 -0.31 -5.16
N GLY A 50 33.75 0.18 -3.99
CA GLY A 50 34.63 0.57 -2.92
C GLY A 50 34.67 -0.50 -1.83
N LEU A 51 35.82 -0.62 -1.18
CA LEU A 51 36.06 -1.56 -0.09
C LEU A 51 36.53 -0.80 1.14
N LEU A 52 35.98 -1.15 2.28
CA LEU A 52 36.45 -0.68 3.58
C LEU A 52 36.73 -1.88 4.49
N GLN A 53 37.99 -2.03 4.86
CA GLN A 53 38.45 -2.98 5.85
C GLN A 53 38.19 -2.46 7.25
N THR A 54 37.44 -3.24 8.03
CA THR A 54 37.07 -2.93 9.41
C THR A 54 37.51 -4.06 10.34
N THR A 55 37.40 -3.85 11.65
CA THR A 55 37.28 -4.97 12.59
C THR A 55 35.94 -5.68 12.38
N ALA A 56 35.81 -6.89 12.92
CA ALA A 56 34.58 -7.67 12.83
C ALA A 56 33.36 -6.86 13.29
N VAL A 57 32.36 -6.72 12.42
CA VAL A 57 31.13 -5.99 12.71
C VAL A 57 30.25 -6.84 13.65
N PRO A 58 29.94 -6.35 14.87
CA PRO A 58 29.33 -7.18 15.91
C PRO A 58 27.80 -7.24 15.76
N PHE A 59 27.34 -7.96 14.72
CA PHE A 59 25.91 -8.20 14.52
C PHE A 59 25.31 -9.05 15.65
N THR A 60 24.06 -8.76 15.99
CA THR A 60 23.22 -9.61 16.85
C THR A 60 21.89 -9.88 16.18
N ALA A 61 21.04 -10.73 16.78
CA ALA A 61 19.69 -10.99 16.26
C ALA A 61 18.86 -9.71 16.07
N THR A 62 19.07 -8.70 16.91
CA THR A 62 18.33 -7.44 16.93
C THR A 62 19.14 -6.23 16.43
N ARG A 63 20.41 -6.44 16.05
CA ARG A 63 21.33 -5.39 15.62
C ARG A 63 21.97 -5.76 14.29
N LYS A 64 21.30 -5.40 13.19
CA LYS A 64 21.73 -5.72 11.80
C LYS A 64 21.72 -4.54 10.83
N THR A 65 21.43 -3.33 11.29
CA THR A 65 21.30 -2.16 10.43
C THR A 65 22.57 -1.33 10.45
N ILE A 66 23.13 -1.09 9.26
CA ILE A 66 24.20 -0.11 9.03
C ILE A 66 23.56 1.21 8.57
N SER A 67 24.08 2.33 9.04
CA SER A 67 23.83 3.65 8.47
C SER A 67 25.12 4.27 7.92
N ALA A 68 25.00 5.19 6.98
CA ALA A 68 26.08 6.05 6.52
C ALA A 68 25.51 7.38 6.02
N ARG A 69 26.28 8.46 6.16
CA ARG A 69 26.07 9.66 5.34
C ARG A 69 26.60 9.39 3.95
N VAL A 70 25.78 9.62 2.94
CA VAL A 70 26.10 9.37 1.54
C VAL A 70 25.84 10.63 0.72
N TYR A 71 26.83 11.02 -0.08
CA TYR A 71 26.64 11.99 -1.15
C TYR A 71 26.45 11.27 -2.47
N SER A 72 25.38 11.62 -3.18
CA SER A 72 25.19 11.19 -4.57
C SER A 72 25.01 12.40 -5.51
N PRO A 73 25.65 12.42 -6.69
CA PRO A 73 25.36 13.40 -7.73
C PRO A 73 24.11 13.05 -8.56
N THR A 74 23.43 11.93 -8.28
CA THR A 74 22.26 11.48 -9.05
C THR A 74 21.21 10.88 -8.11
N ALA A 75 19.97 11.35 -8.20
CA ALA A 75 18.85 10.79 -7.45
C ALA A 75 18.32 9.49 -8.10
N GLY A 76 17.57 8.68 -7.34
CA GLY A 76 16.83 7.52 -7.83
C GLY A 76 17.70 6.35 -8.30
N ILE A 77 18.98 6.33 -7.96
CA ILE A 77 19.91 5.25 -8.32
C ILE A 77 19.93 4.15 -7.24
N PRO A 78 20.30 2.91 -7.60
CA PRO A 78 20.65 1.90 -6.62
C PRO A 78 21.85 2.36 -5.77
N MET A 79 21.76 2.20 -4.46
CA MET A 79 22.87 2.44 -3.54
C MET A 79 22.98 1.22 -2.66
N VAL A 80 23.84 0.30 -3.11
CA VAL A 80 23.90 -1.05 -2.57
C VAL A 80 25.11 -1.18 -1.66
N LEU A 81 24.92 -1.88 -0.54
CA LEU A 81 25.97 -2.23 0.40
C LEU A 81 25.88 -3.73 0.71
N LYS A 82 27.04 -4.36 0.89
CA LYS A 82 27.12 -5.69 1.49
C LYS A 82 28.30 -5.78 2.42
N LEU A 83 28.26 -6.77 3.30
CA LEU A 83 29.38 -7.14 4.15
C LEU A 83 29.89 -8.51 3.77
N GLU A 84 31.21 -8.67 3.80
CA GLU A 84 31.92 -9.91 3.47
C GLU A 84 32.93 -10.27 4.56
N ASN A 85 33.32 -11.54 4.59
CA ASN A 85 34.50 -11.98 5.32
C ASN A 85 35.74 -11.79 4.44
N ARG A 86 36.76 -11.10 4.93
CA ARG A 86 37.97 -10.80 4.15
C ARG A 86 38.77 -12.05 3.76
N ALA A 87 38.81 -13.06 4.62
CA ALA A 87 39.53 -14.31 4.34
C ALA A 87 38.78 -15.22 3.34
N SER A 88 37.47 -14.99 3.16
CA SER A 88 36.57 -15.76 2.30
C SER A 88 35.65 -14.84 1.49
N ALA A 89 36.23 -13.81 0.86
CA ALA A 89 35.48 -12.78 0.14
C ALA A 89 34.60 -13.38 -0.96
N GLY A 90 33.40 -12.83 -1.14
CA GLY A 90 32.36 -13.36 -2.01
C GLY A 90 31.66 -14.65 -1.54
N ALA A 91 32.34 -15.54 -0.82
CA ALA A 91 31.76 -16.82 -0.35
C ALA A 91 30.99 -16.66 0.97
N ILE A 92 31.48 -15.82 1.89
CA ILE A 92 30.77 -15.43 3.12
C ILE A 92 30.36 -13.98 2.94
N SER A 93 29.08 -13.75 2.66
CA SER A 93 28.51 -12.43 2.38
C SER A 93 27.10 -12.29 2.95
N THR A 94 26.73 -11.06 3.30
CA THR A 94 25.33 -10.70 3.59
C THR A 94 24.46 -10.58 2.34
N GLY A 95 25.06 -10.65 1.14
CA GLY A 95 24.41 -10.39 -0.12
C GLY A 95 24.22 -8.89 -0.41
N ASP A 96 24.03 -8.56 -1.68
CA ASP A 96 23.79 -7.20 -2.17
C ASP A 96 22.49 -6.65 -1.55
N THR A 97 22.61 -5.67 -0.66
CA THR A 97 21.47 -5.05 0.02
C THR A 97 21.29 -3.61 -0.47
N GLN A 98 20.12 -3.30 -1.02
CA GLN A 98 19.76 -1.94 -1.41
C GLN A 98 19.46 -1.07 -0.18
N ALA A 99 19.78 0.23 -0.26
CA ALA A 99 19.42 1.19 0.80
C ALA A 99 17.91 1.27 1.00
N ASN A 100 17.48 1.46 2.25
CA ASN A 100 16.06 1.55 2.61
C ASN A 100 15.41 2.84 2.09
N GLU A 101 16.18 3.93 2.01
CA GLU A 101 15.71 5.22 1.54
C GLU A 101 16.03 5.42 0.05
N ALA A 102 15.19 6.18 -0.64
CA ALA A 102 15.46 6.63 -1.99
C ALA A 102 16.70 7.55 -2.01
N VAL A 103 17.55 7.40 -3.03
CA VAL A 103 18.72 8.26 -3.20
C VAL A 103 18.29 9.63 -3.73
N VAL A 104 18.69 10.72 -3.07
CA VAL A 104 18.57 12.09 -3.59
C VAL A 104 19.91 12.64 -4.06
N VAL A 105 19.90 13.78 -4.76
CA VAL A 105 21.11 14.53 -5.06
C VAL A 105 21.59 15.25 -3.80
N GLY A 106 22.88 15.14 -3.50
CA GLY A 106 23.49 15.74 -2.31
C GLY A 106 23.70 14.74 -1.18
N TRP A 107 24.01 15.28 -0.01
CA TRP A 107 24.21 14.50 1.21
C TRP A 107 22.87 14.07 1.82
N GLN A 108 22.80 12.80 2.20
CA GLN A 108 21.69 12.24 2.99
C GLN A 108 22.19 11.08 3.85
N THR A 109 21.44 10.71 4.89
CA THR A 109 21.70 9.47 5.61
C THR A 109 20.96 8.33 4.93
N LEU A 110 21.69 7.26 4.63
CA LEU A 110 21.13 6.00 4.12
C LEU A 110 21.30 4.89 5.15
N THR A 111 20.36 3.95 5.16
CA THR A 111 20.39 2.76 6.01
C THR A 111 20.26 1.47 5.19
N TRP A 112 20.92 0.42 5.66
CA TRP A 112 20.86 -0.93 5.10
C TRP A 112 20.63 -1.94 6.22
N THR A 113 19.53 -2.70 6.14
CA THR A 113 19.26 -3.80 7.07
C THR A 113 19.74 -5.10 6.46
N LEU A 114 20.82 -5.65 7.01
CA LEU A 114 21.57 -6.72 6.36
C LEU A 114 21.10 -8.10 6.81
N ASN A 115 21.06 -9.05 5.87
CA ASN A 115 20.78 -10.46 6.17
C ASN A 115 22.04 -11.19 6.67
N ALA A 116 22.59 -10.73 7.79
CA ALA A 116 23.79 -11.32 8.38
C ALA A 116 23.47 -12.67 9.07
N ASP A 117 24.13 -13.73 8.62
CA ASP A 117 24.27 -15.00 9.34
C ASP A 117 25.19 -14.78 10.56
N LEU A 118 24.63 -14.95 11.76
CA LEU A 118 25.31 -14.69 13.03
C LEU A 118 26.36 -15.75 13.39
N THR A 119 26.42 -16.84 12.63
CA THR A 119 27.49 -17.86 12.75
C THR A 119 28.75 -17.49 11.97
N LYS A 120 28.71 -16.39 11.20
CA LYS A 120 29.81 -15.90 10.36
C LYS A 120 30.36 -14.59 10.90
N THR A 121 31.57 -14.26 10.47
CA THR A 121 32.24 -12.99 10.79
C THR A 121 32.36 -12.15 9.53
N TYR A 122 32.07 -10.86 9.64
CA TYR A 122 32.19 -9.90 8.55
C TYR A 122 33.09 -8.74 8.96
N ASP A 123 34.11 -8.48 8.17
CA ASP A 123 35.18 -7.50 8.45
C ASP A 123 35.61 -6.73 7.18
N LEU A 124 34.79 -6.81 6.14
CA LEU A 124 34.93 -6.06 4.88
C LEU A 124 33.57 -5.49 4.48
N ILE A 125 33.48 -4.17 4.35
CA ILE A 125 32.30 -3.48 3.79
C ILE A 125 32.55 -3.27 2.30
N VAL A 126 31.56 -3.61 1.49
CA VAL A 126 31.56 -3.40 0.03
C VAL A 126 30.50 -2.37 -0.30
N LEU A 127 30.91 -1.30 -0.97
CA LEU A 127 30.08 -0.16 -1.36
C LEU A 127 29.88 -0.19 -2.87
N LEU A 128 28.64 -0.31 -3.33
CA LEU A 128 28.27 -0.44 -4.74
C LEU A 128 27.27 0.66 -5.15
N PRO A 129 27.71 1.93 -5.26
CA PRO A 129 26.86 2.98 -5.77
C PRO A 129 26.51 2.73 -7.24
N ASN A 130 25.27 3.01 -7.61
CA ASN A 130 24.72 2.87 -8.96
C ASN A 130 24.91 1.46 -9.55
N LEU A 131 24.72 0.42 -8.72
CA LEU A 131 24.88 -0.98 -9.13
C LEU A 131 24.07 -1.29 -10.40
N ASN A 132 24.65 -2.13 -11.27
CA ASN A 132 24.13 -2.53 -12.59
C ASN A 132 24.17 -1.45 -13.67
N THR A 133 24.78 -0.29 -13.39
CA THR A 133 24.96 0.80 -14.36
C THR A 133 26.43 1.14 -14.53
N VAL A 134 26.89 1.41 -15.76
CA VAL A 134 28.24 1.97 -15.98
C VAL A 134 28.15 3.49 -16.02
N ASP A 135 28.88 4.18 -15.15
CA ASP A 135 28.98 5.64 -15.17
C ASP A 135 30.00 6.06 -16.24
N VAL A 136 29.51 6.51 -17.40
CA VAL A 136 30.39 6.92 -18.51
C VAL A 136 31.28 8.11 -18.14
N ALA A 137 32.49 8.16 -18.72
CA ALA A 137 33.43 9.27 -18.51
C ALA A 137 32.78 10.64 -18.80
N PRO A 138 33.03 11.69 -17.99
CA PRO A 138 34.06 11.78 -16.94
C PRO A 138 33.72 11.06 -15.63
N GLY A 139 32.56 10.42 -15.54
CA GLY A 139 32.16 9.64 -14.39
C GLY A 139 31.48 10.46 -13.29
N LYS A 140 31.22 9.81 -12.17
CA LYS A 140 30.56 10.38 -11.00
C LYS A 140 31.29 9.94 -9.73
N THR A 141 31.47 10.87 -8.80
CA THR A 141 32.04 10.57 -7.48
C THR A 141 30.94 10.48 -6.44
N TYR A 142 30.93 9.37 -5.72
CA TYR A 142 30.06 9.12 -4.58
C TYR A 142 30.88 9.24 -3.30
N TYR A 143 30.31 9.82 -2.24
CA TYR A 143 31.00 9.94 -0.96
C TYR A 143 30.26 9.19 0.13
N PHE A 144 31.01 8.57 1.03
CA PHE A 144 30.50 7.84 2.18
C PHE A 144 31.22 8.33 3.43
N ASP A 145 30.44 8.56 4.48
CA ASP A 145 30.94 9.03 5.76
C ASP A 145 30.07 8.50 6.93
N ASP A 146 30.58 8.57 8.16
CA ASP A 146 29.91 8.15 9.40
C ASP A 146 29.27 6.75 9.35
N ILE A 147 29.95 5.79 8.71
CA ILE A 147 29.46 4.42 8.60
C ILE A 147 29.32 3.84 10.01
N THR A 148 28.12 3.42 10.38
CA THR A 148 27.79 3.02 11.75
C THR A 148 26.91 1.78 11.79
N LEU A 149 27.30 0.77 12.57
CA LEU A 149 26.36 -0.26 13.02
C LEU A 149 25.45 0.35 14.08
N ASN A 150 24.20 0.58 13.72
CA ASN A 150 23.19 1.18 14.58
C ASN A 150 23.01 0.33 15.84
N ALA A 151 22.57 0.94 16.93
CA ALA A 151 22.17 0.18 18.11
C ALA A 151 21.10 -0.86 17.73
N ALA A 152 21.00 -1.95 18.49
CA ALA A 152 19.83 -2.80 18.38
C ALA A 152 18.60 -1.90 18.53
N ALA A 153 17.56 -2.12 17.73
CA ALA A 153 16.28 -1.50 18.05
C ALA A 153 15.98 -1.92 19.49
N SER A 154 15.93 -0.96 20.42
CA SER A 154 15.54 -1.27 21.79
C SER A 154 14.19 -1.98 21.70
N PRO A 155 13.94 -3.06 22.47
CA PRO A 155 12.55 -3.44 22.69
C PRO A 155 11.88 -2.15 23.15
N THR A 156 10.84 -1.74 22.44
CA THR A 156 10.06 -0.60 22.90
C THR A 156 9.61 -0.99 24.31
N PRO A 157 9.96 -0.24 25.37
CA PRO A 157 9.39 -0.53 26.67
C PRO A 157 7.88 -0.53 26.47
N THR A 158 7.19 -1.58 26.92
CA THR A 158 5.74 -1.60 26.94
C THR A 158 5.29 -0.25 27.51
N PRO A 159 4.59 0.60 26.74
CA PRO A 159 4.31 1.94 27.20
C PRO A 159 3.45 1.81 28.46
N THR A 160 3.96 2.36 29.57
CA THR A 160 3.09 2.72 30.69
C THR A 160 2.01 3.64 30.11
N PRO A 161 0.72 3.34 30.28
CA PRO A 161 -0.34 4.11 29.63
C PRO A 161 -0.27 5.55 30.12
N THR A 162 0.20 6.45 29.27
CA THR A 162 -0.17 7.86 29.33
C THR A 162 -1.62 7.90 28.88
N PRO A 163 -2.55 8.57 29.59
CA PRO A 163 -3.94 8.61 29.18
C PRO A 163 -4.03 9.14 27.76
N THR A 164 -4.43 8.28 26.82
CA THR A 164 -4.83 8.68 25.48
C THR A 164 -5.87 9.80 25.65
N PRO A 165 -5.70 10.99 25.05
CA PRO A 165 -6.79 11.97 25.05
C PRO A 165 -8.01 11.27 24.47
N THR A 166 -9.12 11.28 25.23
CA THR A 166 -10.38 10.71 24.77
C THR A 166 -10.66 11.25 23.35
N PRO A 167 -10.97 10.39 22.36
CA PRO A 167 -11.28 10.85 21.01
C PRO A 167 -12.35 11.93 21.12
N THR A 168 -12.04 13.15 20.69
CA THR A 168 -13.00 14.25 20.77
C THR A 168 -14.06 14.03 19.71
N ASN A 169 -15.31 13.87 20.11
CA ASN A 169 -16.45 13.83 19.19
C ASN A 169 -16.62 15.23 18.57
N LEU A 170 -16.55 15.30 17.24
CA LEU A 170 -16.72 16.52 16.46
C LEU A 170 -18.20 16.88 16.25
N VAL A 171 -19.12 15.95 16.54
CA VAL A 171 -20.56 16.21 16.57
C VAL A 171 -20.94 16.52 18.01
N ALA A 172 -21.31 17.77 18.29
CA ALA A 172 -22.00 18.10 19.53
C ALA A 172 -23.51 17.87 19.37
N ASN A 173 -24.17 17.38 20.43
CA ASN A 173 -25.62 17.11 20.45
C ASN A 173 -26.06 16.12 19.37
N GLY A 174 -25.34 15.00 19.28
CA GLY A 174 -25.71 13.88 18.41
C GLY A 174 -26.90 13.06 18.90
N ASP A 175 -27.24 13.20 20.19
CA ASP A 175 -28.39 12.62 20.89
C ASP A 175 -29.64 13.54 20.86
N PHE A 176 -29.51 14.72 20.23
CA PHE A 176 -30.59 15.69 20.04
C PHE A 176 -31.29 16.18 21.32
N THR A 177 -30.65 16.12 22.49
CA THR A 177 -31.26 16.50 23.79
C THR A 177 -31.14 17.99 24.13
N SER A 178 -30.29 18.75 23.41
CA SER A 178 -29.98 20.16 23.69
C SER A 178 -30.39 21.11 22.56
N ALA A 179 -31.43 21.91 22.80
CA ALA A 179 -31.90 22.93 21.86
C ALA A 179 -30.86 24.03 21.55
N ALA A 180 -29.88 24.26 22.43
CA ALA A 180 -28.83 25.27 22.23
C ALA A 180 -27.67 24.77 21.34
N ALA A 181 -27.39 23.46 21.33
CA ALA A 181 -26.35 22.83 20.51
C ALA A 181 -26.87 22.41 19.11
N ASP A 182 -28.14 22.67 18.86
CA ASP A 182 -28.88 22.34 17.64
C ASP A 182 -28.54 23.25 16.44
N ALA A 183 -27.75 24.30 16.65
CA ALA A 183 -27.41 25.31 15.64
C ALA A 183 -26.55 24.77 14.47
N ASN A 184 -25.82 23.67 14.70
CA ASN A 184 -24.99 23.03 13.68
C ASN A 184 -25.71 21.96 12.88
N TRP A 185 -26.85 21.45 13.38
CA TRP A 185 -27.75 20.60 12.60
C TRP A 185 -28.59 21.46 11.65
N TYR A 186 -28.67 21.05 10.39
CA TYR A 186 -29.46 21.71 9.34
C TYR A 186 -29.86 20.71 8.26
N GLY A 187 -30.57 21.20 7.25
CA GLY A 187 -31.17 20.39 6.20
C GLY A 187 -32.68 20.34 6.34
N ASN A 188 -33.38 20.04 5.25
CA ASN A 188 -34.84 19.99 5.24
C ASN A 188 -35.40 18.75 5.96
N ALA A 189 -34.56 17.76 6.29
CA ALA A 189 -34.91 16.60 7.10
C ALA A 189 -34.69 16.82 8.60
N LYS A 190 -34.22 18.01 9.02
CA LYS A 190 -34.06 18.34 10.44
C LYS A 190 -35.43 18.47 11.10
N ASN A 191 -35.77 17.49 11.93
CA ASN A 191 -37.02 17.45 12.70
C ASN A 191 -36.80 16.59 13.94
N VAL A 192 -36.48 17.24 15.06
CA VAL A 192 -36.23 16.59 16.34
C VAL A 192 -37.55 16.23 17.00
N GLN A 193 -37.69 14.97 17.39
CA GLN A 193 -38.82 14.43 18.15
C GLN A 193 -38.33 13.99 19.53
N THR A 194 -39.21 14.04 20.54
CA THR A 194 -38.93 13.49 21.86
C THR A 194 -40.03 12.53 22.26
N THR A 195 -39.68 11.29 22.57
CA THR A 195 -40.64 10.26 23.02
C THR A 195 -40.07 9.52 24.21
N SER A 196 -40.85 9.43 25.29
CA SER A 196 -40.46 8.70 26.51
C SER A 196 -39.09 9.12 27.08
N GLY A 197 -38.74 10.40 26.93
CA GLY A 197 -37.47 10.95 27.41
C GLY A 197 -36.27 10.79 26.46
N ASN A 198 -36.41 10.09 25.33
CA ASN A 198 -35.38 10.03 24.28
C ASN A 198 -35.68 11.05 23.19
N SER A 199 -34.68 11.85 22.79
CA SER A 199 -34.78 12.77 21.65
C SER A 199 -34.03 12.21 20.46
N TYR A 200 -34.53 12.42 19.24
CA TYR A 200 -33.94 11.89 18.00
C TYR A 200 -34.39 12.71 16.81
N ASN A 201 -33.68 12.65 15.69
CA ASN A 201 -34.16 13.23 14.44
C ASN A 201 -35.04 12.23 13.68
N GLU A 202 -36.21 12.68 13.22
CA GLU A 202 -37.13 11.87 12.42
C GLU A 202 -37.51 12.60 11.13
N ALA A 203 -37.29 11.96 9.99
CA ALA A 203 -37.74 12.47 8.69
C ALA A 203 -38.63 11.44 7.99
N ASN A 204 -39.66 11.91 7.27
CA ASN A 204 -40.50 11.06 6.44
C ASN A 204 -40.36 11.46 4.97
N VAL A 205 -39.86 10.54 4.14
CA VAL A 205 -39.73 10.74 2.71
C VAL A 205 -41.03 10.30 2.02
N ALA A 206 -41.87 11.27 1.68
CA ALA A 206 -43.17 11.02 1.06
C ALA A 206 -43.07 10.66 -0.43
N THR A 207 -42.04 11.15 -1.12
CA THR A 207 -41.80 10.90 -2.54
C THR A 207 -40.31 10.73 -2.76
N ALA A 208 -39.91 9.64 -3.41
CA ALA A 208 -38.53 9.38 -3.74
C ALA A 208 -38.04 10.32 -4.85
N GLY A 209 -36.80 10.78 -4.73
CA GLY A 209 -36.14 11.69 -5.67
C GLY A 209 -34.63 11.46 -5.67
N ASN A 210 -33.84 12.53 -5.81
CA ASN A 210 -32.41 12.44 -5.58
C ASN A 210 -32.11 12.18 -4.10
N ALA A 211 -30.99 11.52 -3.81
CA ALA A 211 -30.62 11.18 -2.43
C ALA A 211 -30.53 12.42 -1.51
N TYR A 212 -30.06 13.55 -2.04
CA TYR A 212 -29.91 14.80 -1.30
C TYR A 212 -31.20 15.64 -1.20
N ASP A 213 -32.29 15.26 -1.89
CA ASP A 213 -33.55 16.01 -1.87
C ASP A 213 -34.20 16.00 -0.48
N VAL A 214 -33.91 14.99 0.34
CA VAL A 214 -34.20 14.95 1.77
C VAL A 214 -32.89 14.70 2.49
N ASN A 215 -32.40 15.70 3.23
CA ASN A 215 -31.08 15.68 3.86
C ASN A 215 -31.11 16.18 5.30
N LEU A 216 -30.39 15.47 6.17
CA LEU A 216 -29.95 15.95 7.48
C LEU A 216 -28.43 16.08 7.44
N SER A 217 -27.91 17.21 7.91
CA SER A 217 -26.46 17.43 7.95
C SER A 217 -26.03 18.16 9.22
N TYR A 218 -24.78 17.94 9.62
CA TYR A 218 -24.15 18.61 10.76
C TYR A 218 -22.87 19.31 10.33
N LYS A 219 -22.69 20.59 10.68
CA LYS A 219 -21.48 21.35 10.33
C LYS A 219 -20.27 20.90 11.15
N VAL A 220 -19.16 20.58 10.49
CA VAL A 220 -17.88 20.20 11.13
C VAL A 220 -16.69 20.85 10.42
N SER A 221 -15.53 20.88 11.08
CA SER A 221 -14.27 21.31 10.46
C SER A 221 -13.39 20.09 10.16
N ILE A 222 -12.96 19.94 8.90
CA ILE A 222 -12.03 18.89 8.43
C ILE A 222 -10.88 19.59 7.69
N PRO A 223 -9.93 20.21 8.41
CA PRO A 223 -8.95 21.11 7.81
C PRO A 223 -7.88 20.40 6.97
N THR A 224 -7.83 19.07 7.00
CA THR A 224 -6.77 18.27 6.39
C THR A 224 -7.36 17.09 5.63
N SER A 225 -6.94 16.92 4.37
CA SER A 225 -7.29 15.78 3.53
C SER A 225 -6.49 14.54 3.91
N GLY A 226 -7.02 13.35 3.65
CA GLY A 226 -6.41 12.06 3.99
C GLY A 226 -6.62 11.65 5.45
N VAL A 227 -7.31 12.47 6.25
CA VAL A 227 -7.62 12.15 7.64
C VAL A 227 -8.78 11.16 7.72
N SER A 228 -8.62 10.13 8.54
CA SER A 228 -9.63 9.08 8.76
C SER A 228 -10.48 9.36 9.98
N TYR A 229 -11.79 9.29 9.77
CA TYR A 229 -12.82 9.50 10.78
C TYR A 229 -13.66 8.24 10.94
N LYS A 230 -14.26 8.13 12.12
CA LYS A 230 -15.23 7.12 12.44
C LYS A 230 -16.56 7.80 12.71
N LEU A 231 -17.51 7.62 11.79
CA LEU A 231 -18.88 8.11 11.94
C LEU A 231 -19.73 7.00 12.54
N ARG A 232 -20.25 7.21 13.74
CA ARG A 232 -21.16 6.30 14.44
C ARG A 232 -22.52 6.97 14.61
N PHE A 233 -23.60 6.21 14.46
CA PHE A 233 -24.95 6.69 14.69
C PHE A 233 -25.92 5.51 14.83
N LYS A 234 -27.01 5.71 15.56
CA LYS A 234 -28.16 4.82 15.54
C LYS A 234 -29.12 5.23 14.42
N VAL A 235 -29.67 4.24 13.73
CA VAL A 235 -30.64 4.47 12.66
C VAL A 235 -31.72 3.39 12.65
N SER A 236 -32.94 3.77 12.30
CA SER A 236 -34.01 2.84 11.94
C SER A 236 -34.91 3.44 10.86
N SER A 237 -35.78 2.62 10.29
CA SER A 237 -36.83 3.06 9.39
C SER A 237 -38.14 2.33 9.73
N ASN A 238 -39.24 2.72 9.10
CA ASN A 238 -40.49 1.96 9.13
C ASN A 238 -40.55 0.84 8.08
N ARG A 239 -39.49 0.67 7.28
CA ARG A 239 -39.37 -0.38 6.25
C ARG A 239 -37.90 -0.66 5.92
N ALA A 240 -37.65 -1.69 5.11
CA ALA A 240 -36.36 -1.84 4.46
C ALA A 240 -36.18 -0.73 3.39
N ARG A 241 -35.10 0.04 3.49
CA ARG A 241 -34.74 1.13 2.56
C ARG A 241 -33.25 1.46 2.66
N THR A 242 -32.76 2.36 1.81
CA THR A 242 -31.37 2.84 1.88
C THR A 242 -31.26 4.34 2.16
N MET A 243 -30.08 4.76 2.61
CA MET A 243 -29.65 6.16 2.61
C MET A 243 -28.14 6.24 2.36
N LEU A 244 -27.63 7.42 1.99
CA LEU A 244 -26.19 7.68 1.97
C LEU A 244 -25.79 8.40 3.27
N ALA A 245 -24.69 7.98 3.88
CA ALA A 245 -24.12 8.63 5.05
C ALA A 245 -22.62 8.84 4.90
N GLY A 246 -22.08 9.95 5.40
CA GLY A 246 -20.66 10.23 5.28
C GLY A 246 -20.22 11.62 5.69
N ILE A 247 -19.14 12.10 5.08
CA ILE A 247 -18.57 13.44 5.28
C ILE A 247 -18.42 14.15 3.94
N GLY A 248 -18.54 15.47 3.91
CA GLY A 248 -18.33 16.25 2.68
C GLY A 248 -18.16 17.75 2.90
N GLN A 249 -17.84 18.47 1.84
CA GLN A 249 -17.72 19.92 1.85
C GLN A 249 -19.11 20.59 1.82
N GLN A 250 -19.22 21.75 2.47
CA GLN A 250 -20.46 22.55 2.47
C GLN A 250 -20.61 23.44 1.25
N GLY A 251 -19.52 23.78 0.59
CA GLY A 251 -19.49 24.62 -0.60
C GLY A 251 -18.90 23.88 -1.80
N ALA A 252 -18.94 24.53 -2.96
CA ALA A 252 -18.29 24.03 -4.17
C ALA A 252 -16.79 23.73 -3.88
N PRO A 253 -16.25 22.58 -4.35
CA PRO A 253 -16.84 21.68 -5.35
C PRO A 253 -17.79 20.61 -4.80
N TYR A 254 -18.19 20.66 -3.52
CA TYR A 254 -19.05 19.67 -2.86
C TYR A 254 -18.45 18.25 -2.85
N GLY A 255 -17.12 18.14 -2.70
CA GLY A 255 -16.46 16.85 -2.53
C GLY A 255 -17.02 16.10 -1.32
N ALA A 256 -17.31 14.81 -1.47
CA ALA A 256 -17.90 14.00 -0.40
C ALA A 256 -17.37 12.56 -0.44
N VAL A 257 -17.34 11.94 0.74
CA VAL A 257 -17.04 10.53 0.97
C VAL A 257 -18.23 9.96 1.71
N VAL A 258 -19.10 9.24 0.98
CA VAL A 258 -20.35 8.68 1.49
C VAL A 258 -20.41 7.18 1.22
N GLN A 259 -21.14 6.45 2.07
CA GLN A 259 -21.42 5.03 1.91
C GLN A 259 -22.93 4.81 1.91
N THR A 260 -23.38 3.79 1.18
CA THR A 260 -24.79 3.35 1.25
C THR A 260 -25.01 2.57 2.54
N VAL A 261 -26.07 2.92 3.27
CA VAL A 261 -26.48 2.28 4.52
C VAL A 261 -27.86 1.67 4.32
N ASN A 262 -27.98 0.38 4.64
CA ASN A 262 -29.25 -0.35 4.58
C ASN A 262 -29.96 -0.22 5.93
N LEU A 263 -31.17 0.33 5.90
CA LEU A 263 -32.02 0.54 7.06
C LEU A 263 -33.09 -0.56 7.13
N THR A 264 -33.46 -0.91 8.35
CA THR A 264 -34.53 -1.88 8.64
C THR A 264 -35.53 -1.32 9.64
N THR A 265 -36.59 -2.10 9.92
CA THR A 265 -37.57 -1.78 10.97
C THR A 265 -36.99 -1.86 12.39
N THR A 266 -35.82 -2.47 12.54
CA THR A 266 -35.12 -2.59 13.81
C THR A 266 -34.03 -1.53 13.88
N GLN A 267 -33.85 -0.91 15.05
CA GLN A 267 -32.76 0.03 15.26
C GLN A 267 -31.40 -0.66 15.10
N GLN A 268 -30.52 -0.03 14.33
CA GLN A 268 -29.18 -0.47 14.05
C GLN A 268 -28.21 0.60 14.52
N THR A 269 -27.09 0.19 15.12
CA THR A 269 -25.94 1.07 15.28
C THR A 269 -25.02 0.88 14.09
N ILE A 270 -24.79 1.95 13.35
CA ILE A 270 -23.94 1.97 12.16
C ILE A 270 -22.62 2.63 12.52
N GLU A 271 -21.56 2.12 11.91
CA GLU A 271 -20.20 2.59 12.09
C GLU A 271 -19.50 2.62 10.72
N LEU A 272 -19.16 3.81 10.25
CA LEU A 272 -18.50 4.02 8.96
C LEU A 272 -17.08 4.53 9.17
N SER A 273 -16.13 3.89 8.48
CA SER A 273 -14.76 4.39 8.35
C SER A 273 -14.64 5.26 7.11
N LEU A 274 -14.32 6.55 7.31
CA LEU A 274 -14.34 7.56 6.27
C LEU A 274 -12.99 8.27 6.20
N THR A 275 -12.27 8.14 5.09
CA THR A 275 -11.04 8.90 4.85
C THR A 275 -11.35 10.08 3.95
N SER A 276 -11.19 11.29 4.46
CA SER A 276 -11.43 12.53 3.70
C SER A 276 -10.56 12.58 2.44
N ASN A 277 -11.16 12.92 1.29
CA ASN A 277 -10.47 13.24 0.05
C ASN A 277 -10.47 14.75 -0.25
N PHE A 278 -10.81 15.55 0.76
CA PHE A 278 -10.90 17.01 0.74
C PHE A 278 -10.33 17.60 2.04
N ALA A 279 -9.96 18.87 2.00
CA ALA A 279 -9.56 19.66 3.16
C ALA A 279 -10.40 20.94 3.19
N ASP A 280 -11.26 21.09 4.18
CA ASP A 280 -12.18 22.22 4.31
C ASP A 280 -12.62 22.43 5.77
N THR A 281 -12.40 23.63 6.29
CA THR A 281 -12.89 24.02 7.64
C THR A 281 -14.40 24.22 7.68
N ASN A 282 -15.05 24.33 6.52
CA ASN A 282 -16.50 24.35 6.35
C ASN A 282 -16.97 23.03 5.71
N SER A 283 -16.96 21.97 6.52
CA SER A 283 -17.38 20.62 6.13
C SER A 283 -18.68 20.22 6.82
N ARG A 284 -19.17 19.01 6.51
CA ARG A 284 -20.38 18.44 7.09
C ARG A 284 -20.32 16.93 7.25
N VAL A 285 -21.04 16.43 8.27
CA VAL A 285 -21.61 15.07 8.25
C VAL A 285 -22.86 15.10 7.38
N ILE A 286 -23.05 14.06 6.56
CA ILE A 286 -24.12 13.95 5.56
C ILE A 286 -24.99 12.75 5.89
N PHE A 287 -26.32 12.94 5.87
CA PHE A 287 -27.33 11.90 5.79
C PHE A 287 -28.32 12.25 4.67
N ASP A 288 -28.09 11.68 3.50
CA ASP A 288 -28.90 11.86 2.29
C ASP A 288 -29.88 10.70 2.16
N MET A 289 -31.16 10.97 2.34
CA MET A 289 -32.20 9.96 2.45
C MET A 289 -33.32 10.09 1.43
N GLY A 290 -33.27 11.04 0.50
CA GLY A 290 -34.35 11.30 -0.46
C GLY A 290 -34.58 10.22 -1.53
N ALA A 291 -33.66 9.28 -1.72
CA ALA A 291 -33.70 8.30 -2.83
C ALA A 291 -34.76 7.20 -2.69
N ASP A 292 -35.34 7.03 -1.51
CA ASP A 292 -36.37 6.02 -1.24
C ASP A 292 -37.44 6.58 -0.30
N THR A 293 -38.66 6.08 -0.39
CA THR A 293 -39.75 6.50 0.49
C THR A 293 -39.60 5.89 1.89
N GLY A 294 -40.32 6.47 2.85
CA GLY A 294 -40.42 5.95 4.22
C GLY A 294 -39.76 6.84 5.25
N GLN A 295 -39.97 6.46 6.51
CA GLN A 295 -39.48 7.19 7.67
C GLN A 295 -38.02 6.82 7.95
N VAL A 296 -37.24 7.76 8.45
CA VAL A 296 -35.87 7.57 8.93
C VAL A 296 -35.75 8.21 10.29
N VAL A 297 -35.31 7.42 11.27
CA VAL A 297 -34.94 7.91 12.59
C VAL A 297 -33.44 7.83 12.70
N ILE A 298 -32.79 8.92 13.11
CA ILE A 298 -31.34 9.02 13.37
C ILE A 298 -31.14 9.54 14.79
N ASP A 299 -30.23 8.91 15.51
CA ASP A 299 -29.91 9.25 16.89
C ASP A 299 -28.44 8.92 17.22
N ASP A 300 -27.94 9.38 18.37
CA ASP A 300 -26.60 9.12 18.91
C ASP A 300 -25.46 9.30 17.88
N VAL A 301 -25.45 10.43 17.18
CA VAL A 301 -24.47 10.70 16.13
C VAL A 301 -23.12 11.14 16.72
N GLU A 302 -22.06 10.43 16.35
CA GLU A 302 -20.69 10.75 16.72
C GLU A 302 -19.79 10.76 15.49
N LEU A 303 -18.96 11.79 15.35
CA LEU A 303 -17.85 11.80 14.41
C LEU A 303 -16.57 11.97 15.22
N VAL A 304 -15.88 10.88 15.48
CA VAL A 304 -14.59 10.93 16.16
C VAL A 304 -13.47 10.81 15.14
N LEU A 305 -12.38 11.53 15.37
CA LEU A 305 -11.12 11.20 14.73
C LEU A 305 -10.84 9.73 15.03
N ASN A 306 -10.49 8.94 14.01
CA ASN A 306 -10.09 7.56 14.25
C ASN A 306 -8.68 7.56 14.87
N THR A 307 -8.62 7.87 16.18
CA THR A 307 -7.40 7.90 17.02
C THR A 307 -7.14 6.55 17.69
N THR A 308 -7.64 5.44 17.13
CA THR A 308 -6.73 4.29 17.07
C THR A 308 -5.41 4.91 16.62
N PRO A 309 -4.31 4.82 17.39
CA PRO A 309 -3.06 5.29 16.84
C PRO A 309 -3.03 4.68 15.45
N ALA A 310 -2.87 5.49 14.40
CA ALA A 310 -2.10 4.97 13.29
C ALA A 310 -0.94 4.29 14.02
N PRO A 311 -0.75 2.96 13.89
CA PRO A 311 0.32 2.30 14.61
C PRO A 311 1.48 3.27 14.48
N THR A 312 2.08 3.69 15.61
CA THR A 312 3.34 4.44 15.58
C THR A 312 4.09 3.92 14.39
N PRO A 313 4.70 4.71 13.50
CA PRO A 313 5.54 4.13 12.48
C PRO A 313 6.76 3.48 13.18
N THR A 314 6.59 2.41 13.97
CA THR A 314 7.08 1.10 13.60
C THR A 314 7.07 1.09 12.08
N PRO A 315 8.24 1.12 11.43
CA PRO A 315 8.30 0.85 10.02
C PRO A 315 7.41 -0.37 9.81
N ALA A 316 6.28 -0.20 9.11
CA ALA A 316 5.59 -1.35 8.57
C ALA A 316 6.69 -2.09 7.78
N PRO A 317 6.80 -3.42 7.90
CA PRO A 317 7.84 -4.12 7.18
C PRO A 317 7.62 -3.81 5.70
N SER A 318 8.48 -2.97 5.13
CA SER A 318 8.76 -2.97 3.70
C SER A 318 9.18 -4.41 3.41
N GLY A 319 8.24 -5.24 2.96
CA GLY A 319 8.46 -6.69 2.97
C GLY A 319 7.30 -7.58 2.54
N GLY A 320 6.08 -7.08 2.37
CA GLY A 320 4.96 -7.92 1.93
C GLY A 320 4.17 -8.59 3.06
N PRO A 321 3.29 -9.56 2.74
CA PRO A 321 2.46 -10.24 3.73
C PRO A 321 3.31 -11.01 4.75
N THR A 322 2.90 -10.96 6.02
CA THR A 322 3.55 -11.69 7.15
C THR A 322 2.74 -12.90 7.64
N ALA A 323 1.57 -13.13 7.06
CA ALA A 323 0.73 -14.31 7.25
C ALA A 323 0.22 -14.80 5.89
N ALA A 324 -0.23 -16.05 5.82
CA ALA A 324 -0.86 -16.62 4.63
C ALA A 324 -2.24 -16.00 4.36
N ALA A 325 -2.70 -16.07 3.10
CA ALA A 325 -4.08 -15.74 2.78
C ALA A 325 -5.03 -16.77 3.42
N SER A 326 -6.28 -16.38 3.67
CA SER A 326 -7.27 -17.29 4.23
C SER A 326 -7.60 -18.40 3.23
N VAL A 327 -7.71 -19.65 3.69
CA VAL A 327 -8.10 -20.79 2.84
C VAL A 327 -9.48 -20.53 2.20
N PRO A 328 -9.63 -20.70 0.88
CA PRO A 328 -10.92 -20.52 0.21
C PRO A 328 -11.89 -21.66 0.59
N THR A 329 -13.18 -21.33 0.72
CA THR A 329 -14.20 -22.26 1.26
C THR A 329 -15.18 -22.79 0.22
N ALA A 330 -15.07 -22.36 -1.05
CA ALA A 330 -15.93 -22.85 -2.11
C ALA A 330 -15.71 -24.36 -2.33
N LEU A 331 -16.78 -25.10 -2.63
CA LEU A 331 -16.69 -26.53 -2.92
C LEU A 331 -15.88 -26.76 -4.20
N ALA A 332 -14.89 -27.64 -4.15
CA ALA A 332 -13.96 -27.87 -5.26
C ALA A 332 -14.64 -28.18 -6.61
N GLY A 333 -15.78 -28.89 -6.60
CA GLY A 333 -16.56 -29.18 -7.81
C GLY A 333 -17.22 -27.95 -8.49
N ASN A 334 -17.28 -26.83 -7.78
CA ASN A 334 -17.82 -25.55 -8.25
C ASN A 334 -16.73 -24.55 -8.61
N VAL A 335 -15.46 -24.96 -8.62
CA VAL A 335 -14.31 -24.07 -8.79
C VAL A 335 -13.53 -24.43 -10.05
N LYS A 336 -13.09 -23.42 -10.80
CA LYS A 336 -12.00 -23.52 -11.77
C LYS A 336 -10.84 -22.65 -11.30
N SER A 337 -9.80 -23.29 -10.79
CA SER A 337 -8.65 -22.60 -10.22
C SER A 337 -7.59 -22.30 -11.27
N ILE A 338 -6.99 -21.11 -11.18
CA ILE A 338 -5.78 -20.72 -11.91
C ILE A 338 -4.57 -20.82 -10.98
N PHE A 339 -4.73 -20.46 -9.71
CA PHE A 339 -3.71 -20.61 -8.68
C PHE A 339 -4.34 -20.75 -7.29
N SER A 340 -4.04 -21.84 -6.59
CA SER A 340 -4.42 -22.09 -5.20
C SER A 340 -3.69 -23.32 -4.69
N ASP A 341 -3.33 -23.33 -3.41
CA ASP A 341 -2.88 -24.56 -2.72
C ASP A 341 -4.05 -25.51 -2.41
N THR A 342 -5.29 -25.02 -2.40
CA THR A 342 -6.49 -25.78 -2.00
C THR A 342 -7.14 -26.51 -3.16
N TYR A 343 -7.12 -25.92 -4.35
CA TYR A 343 -7.80 -26.45 -5.54
C TYR A 343 -6.80 -26.92 -6.59
N THR A 344 -7.17 -27.95 -7.34
CA THR A 344 -6.43 -28.33 -8.54
C THR A 344 -6.52 -27.21 -9.58
N SER A 345 -5.39 -26.57 -9.83
CA SER A 345 -5.29 -25.45 -10.76
C SER A 345 -5.06 -25.93 -12.20
N VAL A 346 -5.50 -25.15 -13.18
CA VAL A 346 -5.11 -25.38 -14.58
C VAL A 346 -3.61 -25.24 -14.74
N THR A 347 -3.04 -25.93 -15.72
CA THR A 347 -1.66 -25.67 -16.11
C THR A 347 -1.56 -24.29 -16.75
N VAL A 348 -0.74 -23.43 -16.16
CA VAL A 348 -0.43 -22.10 -16.69
C VAL A 348 0.80 -22.21 -17.58
N ASP A 349 0.70 -21.68 -18.80
CA ASP A 349 1.80 -21.69 -19.77
C ASP A 349 2.92 -20.75 -19.32
N GLU A 350 2.54 -19.55 -18.88
CA GLU A 350 3.49 -18.51 -18.49
C GLU A 350 2.90 -17.55 -17.45
N TRP A 351 3.67 -17.31 -16.39
CA TRP A 351 3.40 -16.32 -15.36
C TRP A 351 4.19 -15.04 -15.65
N GLY A 352 3.51 -13.92 -15.89
CA GLY A 352 4.14 -12.64 -16.21
C GLY A 352 4.86 -12.61 -17.57
N PRO A 353 4.20 -13.00 -18.67
CA PRO A 353 4.79 -12.96 -20.00
C PRO A 353 5.25 -11.55 -20.40
N ASP A 354 6.29 -11.49 -21.23
CA ASP A 354 6.74 -10.23 -21.81
C ASP A 354 5.88 -9.82 -23.01
N TRP A 355 4.91 -8.94 -22.76
CA TRP A 355 4.07 -8.33 -23.80
C TRP A 355 4.49 -6.89 -24.12
N GLY A 356 5.70 -6.49 -23.73
CA GLY A 356 6.27 -5.20 -24.01
C GLY A 356 6.69 -4.43 -22.77
N VAL A 357 7.19 -3.21 -22.99
CA VAL A 357 7.90 -2.42 -21.98
C VAL A 357 7.08 -2.12 -20.72
N SER A 358 5.75 -2.14 -20.80
CA SER A 358 4.86 -1.90 -19.66
C SER A 358 4.45 -3.16 -18.90
N SER A 359 4.87 -4.36 -19.33
CA SER A 359 4.53 -5.60 -18.63
C SER A 359 5.47 -5.86 -17.44
N SER A 360 4.87 -6.23 -16.33
CA SER A 360 5.47 -6.71 -15.10
C SER A 360 5.63 -8.23 -15.14
N ARG A 361 6.59 -8.71 -14.35
CA ARG A 361 6.79 -10.14 -14.14
C ARG A 361 6.02 -10.61 -12.91
N ILE A 362 5.67 -11.89 -12.93
CA ILE A 362 5.06 -12.58 -11.81
C ILE A 362 6.07 -13.59 -11.28
N THR A 363 6.38 -13.51 -10.00
CA THR A 363 7.30 -14.44 -9.34
C THR A 363 6.60 -15.20 -8.24
N ASP A 364 7.17 -16.34 -7.85
CA ASP A 364 6.66 -17.12 -6.74
C ASP A 364 7.14 -16.55 -5.40
N GLY A 365 6.30 -16.73 -4.39
CA GLY A 365 6.68 -16.57 -2.99
C GLY A 365 5.92 -17.57 -2.13
N ALA A 366 6.35 -17.69 -0.88
CA ALA A 366 5.69 -18.55 0.08
C ALA A 366 5.79 -17.97 1.49
N ILE A 367 4.77 -18.22 2.30
CA ILE A 367 4.75 -17.86 3.71
C ILE A 367 4.08 -18.95 4.53
N ALA A 368 4.77 -19.41 5.58
CA ALA A 368 4.29 -20.48 6.45
C ALA A 368 3.78 -21.74 5.69
N GLY A 369 4.39 -22.06 4.54
CA GLY A 369 4.02 -23.20 3.69
C GLY A 369 2.84 -22.97 2.73
N ASN A 370 2.23 -21.79 2.73
CA ASN A 370 1.25 -21.36 1.73
C ASN A 370 1.97 -20.57 0.62
N ASN A 371 1.66 -20.90 -0.63
CA ASN A 371 2.27 -20.27 -1.79
C ASN A 371 1.45 -19.05 -2.21
N TYR A 372 2.13 -18.01 -2.66
CA TYR A 372 1.53 -16.85 -3.30
C TYR A 372 2.31 -16.47 -4.56
N LYS A 373 1.71 -15.64 -5.41
CA LYS A 373 2.42 -14.98 -6.51
C LYS A 373 2.65 -13.50 -6.19
N THR A 374 3.72 -12.93 -6.70
CA THR A 374 4.04 -11.51 -6.57
C THR A 374 4.10 -10.88 -7.94
N ILE A 375 3.36 -9.80 -8.16
CA ILE A 375 3.58 -8.86 -9.25
C ILE A 375 4.43 -7.71 -8.73
N ASP A 376 5.59 -7.48 -9.35
CA ASP A 376 6.37 -6.27 -9.15
C ASP A 376 6.06 -5.25 -10.25
N VAL A 377 5.20 -4.28 -9.94
CA VAL A 377 4.84 -3.15 -10.80
C VAL A 377 5.83 -2.02 -10.56
N SER A 378 7.06 -2.23 -11.02
CA SER A 378 8.13 -1.24 -10.99
C SER A 378 7.82 0.01 -11.85
N ALA A 379 8.65 1.05 -11.72
CA ALA A 379 8.48 2.29 -12.46
C ALA A 379 8.34 2.05 -13.97
N GLY A 380 7.30 2.63 -14.59
CA GLY A 380 7.02 2.45 -16.02
C GLY A 380 6.29 1.15 -16.38
N LYS A 381 6.07 0.25 -15.41
CA LYS A 381 5.20 -0.93 -15.58
C LYS A 381 3.77 -0.60 -15.16
N THR A 382 2.79 -1.23 -15.81
CA THR A 382 1.37 -0.94 -15.57
C THR A 382 0.49 -2.20 -15.44
N PHE A 383 0.94 -3.36 -15.93
CA PHE A 383 0.16 -4.59 -15.89
C PHE A 383 1.02 -5.85 -15.80
N ALA A 384 0.45 -6.96 -15.34
CA ALA A 384 1.02 -8.30 -15.46
C ALA A 384 0.02 -9.26 -16.11
N GLY A 385 0.53 -10.17 -16.94
CA GLY A 385 -0.27 -11.21 -17.58
C GLY A 385 -0.14 -12.57 -16.90
N ILE A 386 -1.16 -13.41 -17.05
CA ILE A 386 -1.13 -14.84 -16.74
C ILE A 386 -1.65 -15.52 -17.99
N SER A 387 -0.81 -16.33 -18.65
CA SER A 387 -1.15 -16.96 -19.92
C SER A 387 -1.34 -18.47 -19.73
N PHE A 388 -2.51 -18.97 -20.11
CA PHE A 388 -2.86 -20.39 -20.11
C PHE A 388 -3.63 -20.72 -21.39
N VAL A 389 -3.15 -20.19 -22.52
CA VAL A 389 -3.75 -20.36 -23.86
C VAL A 389 -3.89 -21.83 -24.23
N SER A 390 -2.94 -22.68 -23.83
CA SER A 390 -3.02 -24.12 -24.08
C SER A 390 -4.05 -24.84 -23.19
N ASN A 391 -4.51 -24.19 -22.11
CA ASN A 391 -5.46 -24.72 -21.11
C ASN A 391 -6.69 -23.81 -20.91
N LYS A 392 -7.05 -23.05 -21.94
CA LYS A 392 -8.24 -22.18 -21.93
C LYS A 392 -9.52 -22.97 -21.64
N PHE A 393 -10.51 -22.31 -21.07
CA PHE A 393 -11.75 -22.96 -20.65
C PHE A 393 -12.98 -22.06 -20.84
N ASP A 394 -14.14 -22.71 -20.89
CA ASP A 394 -15.43 -22.03 -20.93
C ASP A 394 -15.83 -21.53 -19.54
N ALA A 395 -15.90 -20.21 -19.37
CA ALA A 395 -16.30 -19.56 -18.13
C ALA A 395 -17.78 -19.10 -18.13
N THR A 396 -18.59 -19.50 -19.14
CA THR A 396 -19.99 -19.04 -19.29
C THR A 396 -20.90 -19.51 -18.15
N THR A 397 -20.63 -20.68 -17.56
CA THR A 397 -21.42 -21.22 -16.44
C THR A 397 -20.94 -20.79 -15.07
N TYR A 398 -19.88 -19.97 -14.98
CA TYR A 398 -19.34 -19.47 -13.71
C TYR A 398 -20.00 -18.14 -13.36
N ALA A 399 -20.17 -17.87 -12.06
CA ALA A 399 -20.82 -16.67 -11.55
C ALA A 399 -19.83 -15.63 -11.03
N THR A 400 -18.68 -16.04 -10.47
CA THR A 400 -17.74 -15.13 -9.80
C THR A 400 -16.28 -15.34 -10.24
N PHE A 401 -15.53 -14.25 -10.30
CA PHE A 401 -14.07 -14.25 -10.29
C PHE A 401 -13.60 -13.94 -8.86
N ASN A 402 -12.69 -14.74 -8.32
CA ASN A 402 -12.19 -14.62 -6.96
C ASN A 402 -10.66 -14.56 -6.97
N MET A 403 -10.09 -13.71 -6.11
CA MET A 403 -8.65 -13.61 -5.89
C MET A 403 -8.41 -13.04 -4.50
N ASP A 404 -7.46 -13.61 -3.76
CA ASP A 404 -6.87 -12.92 -2.61
C ASP A 404 -5.76 -12.02 -3.08
N TYR A 405 -5.72 -10.80 -2.56
CA TYR A 405 -4.63 -9.86 -2.79
C TYR A 405 -4.12 -9.28 -1.49
N TRP A 406 -2.84 -8.93 -1.49
CA TRP A 406 -2.21 -8.08 -0.48
C TRP A 406 -1.39 -7.03 -1.22
N ILE A 407 -1.50 -5.80 -0.78
CA ILE A 407 -0.70 -4.67 -1.25
C ILE A 407 -0.21 -3.89 -0.04
N ASP A 408 0.90 -3.18 -0.20
CA ASP A 408 1.48 -2.44 0.91
C ASP A 408 0.60 -1.26 1.32
N THR A 409 0.84 -0.75 2.52
CA THR A 409 0.24 0.47 3.03
C THR A 409 1.35 1.52 3.26
N PRO A 410 1.13 2.79 2.91
CA PRO A 410 -0.13 3.39 2.44
C PRO A 410 -0.47 3.03 0.99
N ILE A 411 -1.77 2.97 0.69
CA ILE A 411 -2.27 2.90 -0.69
C ILE A 411 -1.90 4.18 -1.41
N LEU A 412 -1.32 4.06 -2.62
CA LEU A 412 -0.95 5.21 -3.41
C LEU A 412 -2.20 5.97 -3.90
N ALA A 413 -2.08 7.28 -4.07
CA ALA A 413 -3.17 8.10 -4.57
C ALA A 413 -3.68 7.58 -5.91
N GLY A 414 -5.00 7.42 -6.05
CA GLY A 414 -5.62 6.89 -7.27
C GLY A 414 -5.29 5.42 -7.56
N GLN A 415 -4.73 4.68 -6.60
CA GLN A 415 -4.39 3.28 -6.83
C GLN A 415 -5.64 2.41 -6.96
N VAL A 416 -5.69 1.60 -8.01
CA VAL A 416 -6.77 0.63 -8.27
C VAL A 416 -6.19 -0.67 -8.80
N ILE A 417 -6.94 -1.76 -8.64
CA ILE A 417 -6.62 -3.06 -9.26
C ILE A 417 -7.66 -3.34 -10.33
N SER A 418 -7.28 -3.49 -11.61
CA SER A 418 -8.22 -3.94 -12.64
C SER A 418 -7.88 -5.34 -13.12
N ILE A 419 -8.92 -6.11 -13.41
CA ILE A 419 -8.87 -7.49 -13.84
C ILE A 419 -9.48 -7.53 -15.23
N LYS A 420 -8.66 -7.82 -16.25
CA LYS A 420 -9.12 -8.11 -17.60
C LYS A 420 -9.05 -9.62 -17.85
N LEU A 421 -10.14 -10.18 -18.35
CA LEU A 421 -10.26 -11.57 -18.77
C LEU A 421 -10.25 -11.63 -20.30
N SER A 422 -9.20 -12.22 -20.88
CA SER A 422 -9.01 -12.30 -22.32
C SER A 422 -9.55 -13.63 -22.87
N ASN A 423 -10.39 -13.56 -23.89
CA ASN A 423 -11.09 -14.70 -24.48
C ASN A 423 -10.60 -14.99 -25.91
N HIS A 424 -10.16 -16.22 -26.17
CA HIS A 424 -9.44 -16.60 -27.41
C HIS A 424 -10.17 -17.73 -28.16
N ASN A 425 -11.11 -17.38 -29.04
CA ASN A 425 -11.77 -18.31 -29.98
C ASN A 425 -10.91 -18.63 -31.23
N GLY A 426 -9.62 -18.30 -31.20
CA GLY A 426 -8.65 -18.51 -32.29
C GLY A 426 -7.22 -18.41 -31.77
N THR A 427 -6.32 -17.83 -32.58
CA THR A 427 -4.89 -17.67 -32.26
C THR A 427 -4.58 -16.45 -31.37
N GLY A 428 -5.58 -15.70 -30.91
CA GLY A 428 -5.42 -14.51 -30.09
C GLY A 428 -6.72 -14.01 -29.47
N GLU A 429 -6.66 -12.84 -28.82
CA GLU A 429 -7.81 -12.22 -28.17
C GLU A 429 -8.91 -11.90 -29.20
N THR A 430 -10.07 -12.51 -29.00
CA THR A 430 -11.27 -12.32 -29.83
C THR A 430 -12.33 -11.47 -29.12
N SER A 431 -12.34 -11.52 -27.79
CA SER A 431 -13.14 -10.67 -26.92
C SER A 431 -12.46 -10.55 -25.55
N ALA A 432 -12.87 -9.58 -24.76
CA ALA A 432 -12.36 -9.42 -23.42
C ALA A 432 -13.35 -8.63 -22.57
N VAL A 433 -13.32 -8.92 -21.28
CA VAL A 433 -14.11 -8.19 -20.28
C VAL A 433 -13.19 -7.69 -19.16
N GLU A 434 -13.52 -6.56 -18.56
CA GLU A 434 -12.72 -5.95 -17.50
C GLU A 434 -13.59 -5.46 -16.34
N SER A 435 -13.03 -5.55 -15.13
CA SER A 435 -13.59 -4.95 -13.92
C SER A 435 -12.49 -4.26 -13.13
N THR A 436 -12.77 -3.05 -12.63
CA THR A 436 -11.85 -2.27 -11.79
C THR A 436 -12.33 -2.28 -10.34
N VAL A 437 -11.42 -2.62 -9.43
CA VAL A 437 -11.62 -2.57 -7.98
C VAL A 437 -11.03 -1.25 -7.47
N THR A 438 -11.90 -0.31 -7.13
CA THR A 438 -11.52 1.05 -6.71
C THR A 438 -11.37 1.20 -5.19
N SER A 439 -12.04 0.35 -4.41
CA SER A 439 -11.97 0.34 -2.95
C SER A 439 -11.01 -0.74 -2.48
N ILE A 440 -9.72 -0.45 -2.58
CA ILE A 440 -8.65 -1.38 -2.18
C ILE A 440 -8.13 -1.07 -0.77
N THR A 441 -7.77 -2.12 -0.05
CA THR A 441 -7.23 -2.04 1.31
C THR A 441 -5.84 -2.65 1.34
N GLY A 442 -4.87 -1.97 1.94
CA GLY A 442 -3.48 -2.41 2.05
C GLY A 442 -3.11 -2.90 3.46
N GLY A 443 -1.96 -3.55 3.58
CA GLY A 443 -1.39 -4.03 4.85
C GLY A 443 -2.02 -5.34 5.37
N SER A 444 -2.99 -5.93 4.68
CA SER A 444 -3.62 -7.20 5.04
C SER A 444 -4.15 -7.93 3.81
N TRP A 445 -4.32 -9.26 3.92
CA TRP A 445 -4.92 -10.04 2.85
C TRP A 445 -6.39 -9.69 2.72
N GLN A 446 -6.82 -9.46 1.49
CA GLN A 446 -8.17 -9.12 1.12
C GLN A 446 -8.64 -10.07 0.03
N ARG A 447 -9.89 -10.54 0.10
CA ARG A 447 -10.50 -11.32 -0.97
C ARG A 447 -11.38 -10.42 -1.83
N ILE A 448 -11.09 -10.35 -3.12
CA ILE A 448 -12.07 -9.86 -4.10
C ILE A 448 -12.92 -11.04 -4.58
N SER A 449 -14.23 -10.80 -4.65
CA SER A 449 -15.20 -11.69 -5.27
C SER A 449 -16.07 -10.84 -6.18
N ILE A 450 -15.81 -10.90 -7.48
CA ILE A 450 -16.43 -10.04 -8.49
C ILE A 450 -17.44 -10.88 -9.27
N PRO A 451 -18.73 -10.51 -9.27
CA PRO A 451 -19.71 -11.12 -10.15
C PRO A 451 -19.28 -10.99 -11.62
N LEU A 452 -19.21 -12.08 -12.37
CA LEU A 452 -18.78 -12.05 -13.77
C LEU A 452 -19.74 -11.25 -14.66
N ASN A 453 -21.00 -11.10 -14.25
CA ASN A 453 -21.97 -10.24 -14.95
C ASN A 453 -21.73 -8.73 -14.71
N SER A 454 -20.90 -8.33 -13.75
CA SER A 454 -20.52 -6.93 -13.52
C SER A 454 -19.31 -6.49 -14.35
N PHE A 455 -18.60 -7.43 -14.98
CA PHE A 455 -17.51 -7.08 -15.88
C PHE A 455 -18.05 -6.38 -17.12
N THR A 456 -17.35 -5.34 -17.54
CA THR A 456 -17.70 -4.54 -18.72
C THR A 456 -16.90 -4.98 -19.93
N GLN A 457 -17.37 -4.62 -21.12
CA GLN A 457 -16.71 -4.96 -22.38
C GLN A 457 -15.38 -4.21 -22.51
N ALA A 458 -14.27 -4.95 -22.66
CA ALA A 458 -12.91 -4.41 -22.83
C ALA A 458 -12.31 -4.68 -24.22
N ALA A 459 -13.00 -5.45 -25.07
CA ALA A 459 -12.69 -5.65 -26.49
C ALA A 459 -13.99 -5.89 -27.29
N THR A 460 -14.00 -6.78 -28.28
CA THR A 460 -15.10 -6.92 -29.26
C THR A 460 -16.46 -7.33 -28.69
N SER A 461 -16.52 -8.10 -27.59
CA SER A 461 -17.79 -8.54 -26.98
C SER A 461 -17.61 -8.95 -25.50
N LEU A 462 -18.72 -9.32 -24.84
CA LEU A 462 -18.74 -9.86 -23.48
C LEU A 462 -18.47 -11.38 -23.41
N SER A 463 -18.09 -12.03 -24.51
CA SER A 463 -17.93 -13.50 -24.53
C SER A 463 -16.79 -13.97 -23.63
N ARG A 464 -17.05 -15.08 -22.92
CA ARG A 464 -16.13 -15.74 -21.96
C ARG A 464 -16.06 -17.26 -22.15
N ASN A 465 -16.37 -17.73 -23.35
CA ASN A 465 -16.47 -19.16 -23.67
C ASN A 465 -15.12 -19.88 -23.86
N ASN A 466 -14.01 -19.14 -23.84
CA ASN A 466 -12.63 -19.59 -24.04
C ASN A 466 -11.66 -18.61 -23.35
N ILE A 467 -11.80 -18.43 -22.03
CA ILE A 467 -10.86 -17.60 -21.26
C ILE A 467 -9.48 -18.24 -21.32
N ALA A 468 -8.51 -17.48 -21.79
CA ALA A 468 -7.15 -17.96 -22.07
C ALA A 468 -6.08 -17.18 -21.30
N GLN A 469 -6.40 -15.96 -20.85
CA GLN A 469 -5.47 -15.12 -20.10
C GLN A 469 -6.20 -14.27 -19.06
N VAL A 470 -5.52 -13.98 -17.96
CA VAL A 470 -5.90 -12.97 -16.97
C VAL A 470 -4.84 -11.88 -16.99
N ILE A 471 -5.27 -10.62 -17.02
CA ILE A 471 -4.38 -9.46 -16.97
C ILE A 471 -4.76 -8.64 -15.74
N LEU A 472 -3.77 -8.37 -14.89
CA LEU A 472 -3.92 -7.58 -13.68
C LEU A 472 -3.21 -6.24 -13.89
N THR A 473 -3.95 -5.14 -13.74
CA THR A 473 -3.39 -3.79 -13.81
C THR A 473 -3.36 -3.15 -12.43
N ALA A 474 -2.32 -2.35 -12.16
CA ALA A 474 -2.16 -1.62 -10.91
C ALA A 474 -1.98 -0.12 -11.23
N SER A 475 -3.05 0.53 -11.64
CA SER A 475 -3.01 1.97 -11.94
C SER A 475 -2.86 2.76 -10.65
N ARG A 476 -2.14 3.89 -10.68
CA ARG A 476 -2.06 4.92 -9.62
C ARG A 476 -1.82 6.29 -10.26
N ALA A 477 -2.07 7.37 -9.52
CA ALA A 477 -1.97 8.74 -10.03
C ALA A 477 -0.55 9.07 -10.52
N ASP A 478 0.48 8.58 -9.83
CA ASP A 478 1.88 8.65 -10.26
C ASP A 478 2.35 7.27 -10.72
N GLY A 479 2.19 7.00 -12.02
CA GLY A 479 2.55 5.73 -12.67
C GLY A 479 4.05 5.37 -12.62
N ALA A 480 4.90 6.23 -12.05
CA ALA A 480 6.31 5.95 -11.80
C ALA A 480 6.57 5.32 -10.42
N GLN A 481 5.66 5.48 -9.45
CA GLN A 481 5.84 4.91 -8.11
C GLN A 481 5.68 3.40 -8.14
N PRO A 482 6.64 2.58 -7.67
CA PRO A 482 6.51 1.13 -7.72
C PRO A 482 5.37 0.62 -6.82
N VAL A 483 4.67 -0.42 -7.25
CA VAL A 483 3.66 -1.13 -6.46
C VAL A 483 3.93 -2.63 -6.52
N LYS A 484 3.90 -3.30 -5.37
CA LYS A 484 3.88 -4.76 -5.31
C LYS A 484 2.48 -5.26 -4.98
N ILE A 485 2.01 -6.23 -5.75
CA ILE A 485 0.76 -6.95 -5.50
C ILE A 485 1.10 -8.40 -5.25
N TYR A 486 0.75 -8.90 -4.08
CA TYR A 486 0.82 -10.31 -3.77
C TYR A 486 -0.57 -10.89 -4.00
N MET A 487 -0.67 -12.08 -4.59
CA MET A 487 -1.93 -12.74 -4.89
C MET A 487 -1.90 -14.20 -4.48
N ASP A 488 -3.03 -14.70 -3.99
CA ASP A 488 -3.28 -16.11 -3.74
C ASP A 488 -4.73 -16.44 -4.13
N ASN A 489 -5.08 -17.72 -4.21
CA ASN A 489 -6.44 -18.23 -4.45
C ASN A 489 -7.18 -17.52 -5.59
N LEU A 490 -6.58 -17.53 -6.78
CA LEU A 490 -7.14 -17.03 -8.02
C LEU A 490 -8.01 -18.11 -8.70
N TYR A 491 -9.33 -17.93 -8.68
CA TYR A 491 -10.26 -18.93 -9.22
C TYR A 491 -11.62 -18.36 -9.66
N PHE A 492 -12.33 -19.13 -10.50
CA PHE A 492 -13.71 -18.88 -10.91
C PHE A 492 -14.66 -19.78 -10.13
N GLY A 493 -15.72 -19.21 -9.55
CA GLY A 493 -16.75 -19.93 -8.79
C GLY A 493 -18.08 -19.98 -9.53
N LYS A 494 -18.77 -21.13 -9.47
CA LYS A 494 -20.15 -21.29 -9.97
C LYS A 494 -21.19 -20.65 -9.07
#